data_AF-A0A7K4EBL1-F1
#
_entry.id   AF-A0A7K4EBL1-F1
#
_cell.length_a   1.000
_cell.length_b   1.000
_cell.length_c   1.000
_cell.angle_alpha   90.00
_cell.angle_beta   90.00
_cell.angle_gamma   90.00
#
_symmetry.space_group_name_H-M   'P 1'
#
loop_
_entity.id
_entity.type
_entity.pdbx_description
1 polymer ?
#
loop_
_entity_poly.entity_id
_entity_poly.type
_entity_poly.pdbx_seq_one_letter_code
_entity_poly.pdbx_strand_id
1 'polypeptide(L)'
;MTTSTSWWACAVGAGLGFTLLAPQASADFLADSKGKLELRNFYFSRDFRDGFPSQSKREEWAQGFILNWQSGFTPGPVGFGVDAIGMLGLKLDSSRDRSGTGLLPRNAEGRAEDDYSKMLVTAKLRFAKSELRYGGLNPLLPLIASNNSRLLPQYFNGGQLISRDFDDLTLHLGRVDKVKQRDSADSEELTTMAQVGAWSTAIHSDSYTYGGVDYQPLADLTLSAHASELEGFYRRTYLGLKYSLPLGPGKAFTEIRHFTARETGAARIGEVDNRVISSNFGYQLGGHRFSGGYQKVAGDTAYVYLGGTDTYLFSEQQAYTFSLQDERAWHARYDFDFATLGVPGLTFTLRYVKGDDVDVSHVSTRKAALLRAAGEDGHEWERTTDLAYVIQSGPLKNLGLRWRNATARSNLQDGVDENRVIVSYEIGF
;
A
#
# COMPACT_ATOMS: atom_id res chain seq x y z
N MET A 1 34.84 41.49 61.69
CA MET A 1 35.46 40.61 60.68
C MET A 1 34.50 40.56 59.49
N THR A 2 34.60 41.55 58.59
CA THR A 2 35.32 41.49 57.29
C THR A 2 34.65 40.50 56.32
N THR A 3 34.17 40.83 55.12
CA THR A 3 34.15 42.05 54.29
C THR A 3 33.15 41.79 53.14
N SER A 4 32.67 42.88 52.53
CA SER A 4 31.67 43.01 51.46
C SER A 4 32.07 42.52 50.06
N THR A 5 31.06 42.24 49.22
CA THR A 5 30.82 42.75 47.82
C THR A 5 29.55 42.03 47.29
N SER A 6 28.33 42.59 47.14
CA SER A 6 27.78 43.56 46.16
C SER A 6 28.16 43.23 44.69
N TRP A 7 27.28 43.18 43.67
CA TRP A 7 26.12 44.02 43.31
C TRP A 7 25.14 43.28 42.37
N TRP A 8 23.87 43.68 42.40
CA TRP A 8 22.95 43.60 41.25
C TRP A 8 23.34 44.68 40.21
N ALA A 9 23.43 44.34 38.92
CA ALA A 9 23.09 45.23 37.79
C ALA A 9 23.19 44.51 36.42
N CYS A 10 22.03 44.40 35.75
CA CYS A 10 21.74 44.57 34.31
C CYS A 10 22.82 44.34 33.24
N ALA A 11 22.49 43.48 32.26
CA ALA A 11 22.26 43.84 30.83
C ALA A 11 22.20 42.54 30.01
N VAL A 12 21.04 42.17 29.42
CA VAL A 12 20.71 42.48 28.01
C VAL A 12 21.88 42.15 27.06
N GLY A 13 21.85 40.99 26.41
CA GLY A 13 22.88 40.68 25.42
C GLY A 13 22.95 39.24 24.88
N ALA A 14 21.84 38.58 24.55
CA ALA A 14 21.86 37.41 23.64
C ALA A 14 20.50 37.11 22.97
N GLY A 15 19.62 38.11 22.87
CA GLY A 15 18.25 37.96 22.34
C GLY A 15 18.02 38.49 20.92
N LEU A 16 19.07 38.79 20.15
CA LEU A 16 18.94 39.52 18.86
C LEU A 16 19.59 38.81 17.65
N GLY A 17 19.80 37.50 17.72
CA GLY A 17 20.27 36.69 16.57
C GLY A 17 19.17 35.98 15.77
N PHE A 18 17.96 35.81 16.34
CA PHE A 18 16.93 34.94 15.76
C PHE A 18 15.79 35.65 15.01
N THR A 19 15.74 36.99 15.03
CA THR A 19 14.59 37.72 14.49
C THR A 19 14.78 38.27 13.07
N LEU A 20 16.01 38.24 12.52
CA LEU A 20 16.27 38.74 11.16
C LEU A 20 16.30 37.65 10.07
N LEU A 21 16.31 36.36 10.45
CA LEU A 21 16.17 35.23 9.51
C LEU A 21 14.74 34.70 9.41
N ALA A 22 13.85 35.09 10.34
CA ALA A 22 12.47 34.61 10.40
C ALA A 22 11.60 34.93 9.15
N PRO A 23 11.68 36.11 8.50
CA PRO A 23 10.82 36.39 7.35
C PRO A 23 11.24 35.60 6.09
N GLN A 24 12.53 35.37 5.87
CA GLN A 24 12.99 34.53 4.74
C GLN A 24 12.78 33.04 5.02
N ALA A 25 12.98 32.59 6.27
CA ALA A 25 12.73 31.20 6.63
C ALA A 25 11.24 30.81 6.55
N SER A 26 10.34 31.75 6.81
CA SER A 26 8.89 31.55 6.63
C SER A 26 8.46 31.61 5.17
N ALA A 27 9.17 32.36 4.32
CA ALA A 27 8.82 32.53 2.91
C ALA A 27 8.93 31.22 2.14
N ASP A 28 10.07 30.52 2.18
CA ASP A 28 10.24 29.26 1.43
C ASP A 28 9.42 28.11 2.05
N PHE A 29 9.28 28.09 3.38
CA PHE A 29 8.46 27.10 4.08
C PHE A 29 6.97 27.19 3.68
N LEU A 30 6.41 28.40 3.59
CA LEU A 30 5.02 28.60 3.21
C LEU A 30 4.82 28.66 1.68
N ALA A 31 5.73 29.29 0.94
CA ALA A 31 5.61 29.44 -0.51
C ALA A 31 5.77 28.11 -1.26
N ASP A 32 6.62 27.20 -0.77
CA ASP A 32 6.76 25.86 -1.34
C ASP A 32 5.71 24.87 -0.80
N SER A 33 4.76 25.34 0.00
CA SER A 33 3.69 24.49 0.51
C SER A 33 2.78 24.02 -0.63
N LYS A 34 2.30 22.78 -0.51
CA LYS A 34 1.34 22.19 -1.46
C LYS A 34 0.18 21.59 -0.69
N GLY A 35 -1.02 22.00 -1.05
CA GLY A 35 -2.27 21.42 -0.60
C GLY A 35 -2.91 20.58 -1.69
N LYS A 36 -3.53 19.48 -1.31
CA LYS A 36 -4.40 18.68 -2.16
C LYS A 36 -5.61 18.22 -1.35
N LEU A 37 -6.80 18.53 -1.84
CA LEU A 37 -8.05 17.92 -1.38
C LEU A 37 -8.53 16.92 -2.42
N GLU A 38 -8.69 15.66 -2.01
CA GLU A 38 -9.37 14.65 -2.79
C GLU A 38 -10.77 14.39 -2.21
N LEU A 39 -11.77 14.49 -3.07
CA LEU A 39 -13.13 14.01 -2.81
C LEU A 39 -13.28 12.65 -3.46
N ARG A 40 -13.59 11.60 -2.69
CA ARG A 40 -13.71 10.22 -3.20
C ARG A 40 -15.07 9.62 -2.85
N ASN A 41 -15.94 9.48 -3.82
CA ASN A 41 -17.17 8.71 -3.68
C ASN A 41 -16.90 7.25 -4.07
N PHE A 42 -17.23 6.30 -3.20
CA PHE A 42 -16.86 4.89 -3.38
C PHE A 42 -18.05 3.98 -3.08
N TYR A 43 -18.61 3.39 -4.12
CA TYR A 43 -19.54 2.26 -4.01
C TYR A 43 -18.79 0.95 -4.20
N PHE A 44 -18.98 0.00 -3.29
CA PHE A 44 -18.39 -1.32 -3.32
C PHE A 44 -19.49 -2.36 -3.15
N SER A 45 -19.49 -3.41 -3.97
CA SER A 45 -20.37 -4.58 -3.82
C SER A 45 -19.60 -5.84 -4.16
N ARG A 46 -19.48 -6.77 -3.22
CA ARG A 46 -18.95 -8.14 -3.38
C ARG A 46 -20.05 -9.12 -3.04
N ASP A 47 -20.50 -9.86 -4.04
CA ASP A 47 -21.48 -10.94 -3.90
C ASP A 47 -20.75 -12.27 -3.76
N PHE A 48 -21.05 -13.04 -2.72
CA PHE A 48 -20.39 -14.32 -2.46
C PHE A 48 -21.12 -15.45 -3.19
N ARG A 49 -20.36 -16.27 -3.91
CA ARG A 49 -20.84 -17.33 -4.79
C ARG A 49 -20.28 -18.69 -4.38
N ASP A 50 -21.01 -19.73 -4.77
CA ASP A 50 -20.53 -21.11 -4.81
C ASP A 50 -19.91 -21.61 -3.50
N GLY A 51 -20.55 -21.39 -2.35
CA GLY A 51 -20.00 -21.77 -1.04
C GLY A 51 -21.04 -21.80 0.09
N PHE A 52 -20.56 -21.74 1.34
CA PHE A 52 -21.40 -21.60 2.54
C PHE A 52 -21.12 -20.27 3.23
N PRO A 53 -21.27 -19.13 2.53
CA PRO A 53 -20.85 -17.87 3.08
C PRO A 53 -21.71 -17.54 4.31
N SER A 54 -21.06 -17.09 5.39
CA SER A 54 -21.79 -16.57 6.55
C SER A 54 -22.54 -15.27 6.24
N GLN A 55 -22.22 -14.64 5.11
CA GLN A 55 -22.77 -13.39 4.63
C GLN A 55 -22.96 -13.45 3.11
N SER A 56 -24.17 -13.26 2.59
CA SER A 56 -24.43 -13.37 1.15
C SER A 56 -23.69 -12.31 0.32
N LYS A 57 -23.51 -11.11 0.87
CA LYS A 57 -22.95 -9.96 0.16
C LYS A 57 -22.26 -9.01 1.12
N ARG A 58 -21.22 -8.31 0.66
CA ARG A 58 -20.67 -7.10 1.28
C ARG A 58 -20.88 -5.93 0.36
N GLU A 59 -21.66 -4.96 0.76
CA GLU A 59 -22.08 -3.84 -0.06
C GLU A 59 -22.23 -2.57 0.76
N GLU A 60 -21.41 -1.57 0.46
CA GLU A 60 -21.39 -0.29 1.15
C GLU A 60 -21.11 0.84 0.17
N TRP A 61 -21.66 2.01 0.48
CA TRP A 61 -21.41 3.25 -0.24
C TRP A 61 -20.95 4.32 0.75
N ALA A 62 -19.84 4.98 0.43
CA ALA A 62 -19.26 5.99 1.31
C ALA A 62 -18.65 7.16 0.52
N GLN A 63 -18.55 8.30 1.21
CA GLN A 63 -17.87 9.51 0.74
C GLN A 63 -16.62 9.77 1.58
N GLY A 64 -15.49 9.95 0.92
CA GLY A 64 -14.20 10.26 1.53
C GLY A 64 -13.76 11.68 1.21
N PHE A 65 -13.10 12.31 2.17
CA PHE A 65 -12.39 13.57 2.04
C PHE A 65 -10.96 13.35 2.52
N ILE A 66 -9.98 13.59 1.67
CA ILE A 66 -8.56 13.42 2.00
C ILE A 66 -7.87 14.75 1.73
N LEU A 67 -7.56 15.46 2.81
CA LEU A 67 -6.81 16.70 2.79
C LEU A 67 -5.35 16.41 3.12
N ASN A 68 -4.49 16.53 2.11
CA ASN A 68 -3.04 16.41 2.26
C ASN A 68 -2.42 17.80 2.13
N TRP A 69 -1.61 18.18 3.10
CA TRP A 69 -0.86 19.42 3.09
C TRP A 69 0.61 19.13 3.41
N GLN A 70 1.51 19.68 2.61
CA GLN A 70 2.94 19.50 2.75
C GLN A 70 3.61 20.87 2.79
N SER A 71 4.39 21.17 3.82
CA SER A 71 5.17 22.41 3.83
C SER A 71 6.33 22.39 2.84
N GLY A 72 6.95 23.54 2.60
CA GLY A 72 8.33 23.61 2.11
C GLY A 72 9.35 23.09 3.13
N PHE A 73 10.62 23.36 2.87
CA PHE A 73 11.69 23.21 3.87
C PHE A 73 12.23 24.58 4.26
N THR A 74 12.58 24.77 5.53
CA THR A 74 13.29 25.97 5.94
C THR A 74 14.64 26.10 5.22
N PRO A 75 15.12 27.32 4.93
CA PRO A 75 16.44 27.54 4.37
C PRO A 75 17.57 27.06 5.29
N GLY A 76 18.71 26.70 4.68
CA GLY A 76 19.91 26.28 5.40
C GLY A 76 20.44 24.91 4.94
N PRO A 77 21.60 24.49 5.48
CA PRO A 77 22.18 23.18 5.15
C PRO A 77 21.29 22.01 5.59
N VAL A 78 20.52 22.20 6.67
CA VAL A 78 19.49 21.29 7.15
C VAL A 78 18.16 22.01 7.07
N GLY A 79 17.28 21.56 6.19
CA GLY A 79 15.93 22.10 6.04
C GLY A 79 14.93 21.32 6.89
N PHE A 80 14.05 22.02 7.59
CA PHE A 80 12.97 21.43 8.39
C PHE A 80 11.62 21.68 7.73
N GLY A 81 10.71 20.73 7.84
CA GLY A 81 9.37 20.81 7.29
C GLY A 81 8.38 20.01 8.14
N VAL A 82 7.10 20.19 7.84
CA VAL A 82 6.01 19.41 8.41
C VAL A 82 4.95 19.13 7.36
N ASP A 83 4.51 17.88 7.31
CA ASP A 83 3.36 17.45 6.51
C ASP A 83 2.19 17.13 7.45
N ALA A 84 0.97 17.33 6.97
CA ALA A 84 -0.24 16.94 7.67
C ALA A 84 -1.22 16.29 6.69
N ILE A 85 -1.90 15.25 7.15
CA ILE A 85 -3.01 14.65 6.42
C ILE A 85 -4.22 14.54 7.34
N GLY A 86 -5.34 15.07 6.89
CA GLY A 86 -6.66 14.93 7.51
C GLY A 86 -7.57 14.14 6.60
N MET A 87 -8.29 13.19 7.17
CA MET A 87 -9.17 12.29 6.41
C MET A 87 -10.50 12.14 7.13
N LEU A 88 -11.58 12.13 6.36
CA LEU A 88 -12.94 11.89 6.83
C LEU A 88 -13.63 10.91 5.88
N GLY A 89 -14.24 9.87 6.42
CA GLY A 89 -15.13 8.97 5.71
C GLY A 89 -16.54 9.10 6.27
N LEU A 90 -17.54 9.22 5.39
CA LEU A 90 -18.95 9.29 5.73
C LEU A 90 -19.69 8.12 5.08
N LYS A 91 -20.50 7.40 5.84
CA LYS A 91 -21.41 6.39 5.31
C LYS A 91 -22.54 7.06 4.54
N LEU A 92 -22.80 6.56 3.34
CA LEU A 92 -23.97 6.90 2.54
C LEU A 92 -24.99 5.77 2.57
N ASP A 93 -24.53 4.52 2.51
CA ASP A 93 -25.38 3.33 2.57
C ASP A 93 -24.61 2.11 3.10
N SER A 94 -25.21 1.40 4.06
CA SER A 94 -24.73 0.12 4.62
C SER A 94 -25.83 -0.50 5.49
N SER A 95 -25.77 -1.81 5.71
CA SER A 95 -26.57 -2.49 6.74
C SER A 95 -25.77 -3.63 7.37
N ARG A 96 -26.20 -4.08 8.55
CA ARG A 96 -25.50 -5.09 9.36
C ARG A 96 -25.18 -6.37 8.58
N ASP A 97 -26.11 -6.81 7.75
CA ASP A 97 -26.04 -8.02 6.94
C ASP A 97 -25.13 -7.89 5.70
N ARG A 98 -24.72 -6.68 5.32
CA ARG A 98 -23.85 -6.41 4.16
C ARG A 98 -22.67 -5.49 4.43
N SER A 99 -22.32 -5.25 5.69
CA SER A 99 -21.16 -4.46 6.09
C SER A 99 -19.84 -5.23 5.97
N GLY A 100 -18.69 -4.53 6.06
CA GLY A 100 -17.37 -5.16 6.12
C GLY A 100 -16.64 -5.20 4.78
N THR A 101 -16.89 -4.21 3.93
CA THR A 101 -16.19 -3.99 2.65
C THR A 101 -14.76 -3.45 2.85
N GLY A 102 -14.50 -2.85 4.02
CA GLY A 102 -13.31 -2.07 4.32
C GLY A 102 -13.40 -0.61 3.86
N LEU A 103 -14.59 -0.11 3.51
CA LEU A 103 -14.83 1.32 3.31
C LEU A 103 -15.10 2.06 4.63
N LEU A 104 -15.70 1.37 5.61
CA LEU A 104 -16.15 1.92 6.88
C LEU A 104 -15.71 1.00 8.02
N PRO A 105 -15.38 1.54 9.21
CA PRO A 105 -15.19 0.73 10.41
C PRO A 105 -16.48 -0.01 10.77
N ARG A 106 -16.33 -1.13 11.47
CA ARG A 106 -17.45 -1.98 11.88
C ARG A 106 -17.38 -2.27 13.37
N ASN A 107 -18.49 -2.04 14.07
CA ASN A 107 -18.59 -2.31 15.49
C ASN A 107 -18.73 -3.82 15.81
N ALA A 108 -18.73 -4.15 17.10
CA ALA A 108 -18.83 -5.53 17.59
C ALA A 108 -20.13 -6.24 17.14
N GLU A 109 -21.23 -5.50 16.96
CA GLU A 109 -22.49 -6.07 16.47
C GLU A 109 -22.49 -6.27 14.95
N GLY A 110 -21.47 -5.82 14.22
CA GLY A 110 -21.38 -5.94 12.77
C GLY A 110 -22.03 -4.77 12.01
N ARG A 111 -22.34 -3.65 12.66
CA ARG A 111 -22.85 -2.45 12.00
C ARG A 111 -21.69 -1.55 11.57
N ALA A 112 -21.81 -0.97 10.38
CA ALA A 112 -20.87 0.04 9.92
C ALA A 112 -21.13 1.39 10.61
N GLU A 113 -20.05 2.05 11.04
CA GLU A 113 -20.11 3.38 11.64
C GLU A 113 -20.66 4.42 10.65
N ASP A 114 -21.30 5.47 11.17
CA ASP A 114 -21.85 6.58 10.36
C ASP A 114 -20.75 7.45 9.75
N ASP A 115 -19.66 7.65 10.49
CA ASP A 115 -18.47 8.33 10.03
C ASP A 115 -17.21 7.81 10.73
N TYR A 116 -16.06 8.21 10.22
CA TYR A 116 -14.77 8.05 10.88
C TYR A 116 -13.75 9.04 10.34
N SER A 117 -12.81 9.47 11.18
CA SER A 117 -11.76 10.40 10.78
C SER A 117 -10.39 9.99 11.27
N LYS A 118 -9.37 10.40 10.53
CA LYS A 118 -7.95 10.19 10.86
C LYS A 118 -7.19 11.47 10.59
N MET A 119 -6.28 11.80 11.48
CA MET A 119 -5.31 12.86 11.27
C MET A 119 -3.92 12.35 11.61
N LEU A 120 -2.95 12.63 10.75
CA LEU A 120 -1.54 12.36 11.01
C LEU A 120 -0.70 13.60 10.68
N VAL A 121 0.36 13.77 11.44
CA VAL A 121 1.37 14.82 11.23
C VAL A 121 2.72 14.13 11.08
N THR A 122 3.56 14.67 10.20
CA THR A 122 4.88 14.11 9.90
C THR A 122 5.91 15.23 9.92
N ALA A 123 6.83 15.18 10.86
CA ALA A 123 8.01 16.03 10.83
C ALA A 123 8.94 15.52 9.73
N LYS A 124 9.52 16.43 8.95
CA LYS A 124 10.50 16.10 7.91
C LYS A 124 11.76 16.96 8.01
N LEU A 125 12.89 16.34 7.75
CA LEU A 125 14.21 16.97 7.71
C LEU A 125 14.88 16.60 6.40
N ARG A 126 15.49 17.58 5.73
CA ARG A 126 16.28 17.37 4.51
C ARG A 126 17.70 17.86 4.70
N PHE A 127 18.66 17.02 4.38
CA PHE A 127 20.08 17.36 4.27
C PHE A 127 20.58 16.82 2.93
N ALA A 128 21.15 17.69 2.10
CA ALA A 128 21.50 17.35 0.72
C ALA A 128 20.33 16.69 -0.04
N LYS A 129 20.51 15.49 -0.59
CA LYS A 129 19.45 14.72 -1.28
C LYS A 129 18.82 13.65 -0.36
N SER A 130 19.11 13.69 0.94
CA SER A 130 18.54 12.80 1.96
C SER A 130 17.38 13.46 2.70
N GLU A 131 16.32 12.69 2.92
CA GLU A 131 15.13 13.13 3.64
C GLU A 131 14.75 12.12 4.74
N LEU A 132 14.69 12.61 5.98
CA LEU A 132 14.19 11.89 7.14
C LEU A 132 12.76 12.36 7.44
N ARG A 133 11.84 11.42 7.63
CA ARG A 133 10.45 11.64 8.04
C ARG A 133 10.18 10.92 9.35
N TYR A 134 9.41 11.54 10.24
CA TYR A 134 8.95 10.93 11.48
C TYR A 134 7.49 11.31 11.77
N GLY A 135 6.64 10.31 12.00
CA GLY A 135 5.20 10.46 12.19
C GLY A 135 4.40 9.58 11.23
N GLY A 136 3.38 10.14 10.56
CA GLY A 136 2.56 9.42 9.60
C GLY A 136 3.28 9.08 8.29
N LEU A 137 3.37 7.79 7.97
CA LEU A 137 4.03 7.25 6.78
C LEU A 137 3.07 6.39 5.94
N ASN A 138 3.08 6.57 4.62
CA ASN A 138 2.36 5.71 3.65
C ASN A 138 3.38 5.14 2.64
N PRO A 139 4.30 4.27 3.08
CA PRO A 139 5.33 3.69 2.20
C PRO A 139 4.72 2.81 1.11
N LEU A 140 5.34 2.82 -0.06
CA LEU A 140 5.05 1.94 -1.20
C LEU A 140 6.33 1.22 -1.62
N LEU A 141 6.85 0.38 -0.71
CA LEU A 141 8.09 -0.38 -0.91
C LEU A 141 7.79 -1.89 -1.02
N PRO A 142 8.67 -2.70 -1.64
CA PRO A 142 8.41 -4.11 -1.92
C PRO A 142 8.01 -4.96 -0.69
N LEU A 143 8.52 -4.61 0.49
CA LEU A 143 8.26 -5.32 1.74
C LEU A 143 7.27 -4.57 2.66
N ILE A 144 6.80 -3.37 2.29
CA ILE A 144 5.79 -2.60 3.03
C ILE A 144 5.02 -1.69 2.06
N ALA A 145 3.95 -2.23 1.48
CA ALA A 145 3.10 -1.55 0.51
C ALA A 145 1.78 -1.14 1.17
N SER A 146 1.70 0.12 1.61
CA SER A 146 0.51 0.65 2.28
C SER A 146 -0.73 0.51 1.40
N ASN A 147 -1.83 0.06 2.00
CA ASN A 147 -3.05 -0.21 1.26
C ASN A 147 -3.86 1.04 0.95
N ASN A 148 -4.03 1.31 -0.33
CA ASN A 148 -4.78 2.47 -0.84
C ASN A 148 -6.04 2.05 -1.62
N SER A 149 -6.50 0.80 -1.45
CA SER A 149 -7.49 0.15 -2.32
C SER A 149 -8.96 0.34 -1.89
N ARG A 150 -9.22 1.20 -0.88
CA ARG A 150 -10.53 1.47 -0.27
C ARG A 150 -10.79 2.99 -0.15
N LEU A 151 -11.69 3.40 0.74
CA LEU A 151 -12.11 4.79 0.90
C LEU A 151 -10.93 5.67 1.34
N LEU A 152 -10.35 5.35 2.50
CA LEU A 152 -9.19 6.06 3.05
C LEU A 152 -7.94 5.18 3.03
N PRO A 153 -6.74 5.75 2.84
CA PRO A 153 -5.49 5.02 2.85
C PRO A 153 -5.11 4.47 4.23
N GLN A 154 -4.32 3.40 4.24
CA GLN A 154 -3.61 2.89 5.41
C GLN A 154 -2.39 3.76 5.70
N TYR A 155 -2.11 4.03 6.98
CA TYR A 155 -0.91 4.76 7.40
C TYR A 155 -0.19 4.03 8.51
N PHE A 156 1.13 4.14 8.55
CA PHE A 156 1.96 3.68 9.65
C PHE A 156 2.47 4.87 10.46
N ASN A 157 2.77 4.65 11.73
CA ASN A 157 3.53 5.58 12.55
C ASN A 157 4.98 5.10 12.65
N GLY A 158 5.95 6.01 12.47
CA GLY A 158 7.35 5.66 12.63
C GLY A 158 8.32 6.64 11.98
N GLY A 159 9.56 6.18 11.77
CA GLY A 159 10.63 6.92 11.11
C GLY A 159 11.02 6.29 9.77
N GLN A 160 11.33 7.13 8.78
CA GLN A 160 11.86 6.70 7.48
C GLN A 160 12.92 7.68 6.97
N LEU A 161 14.06 7.16 6.54
CA LEU A 161 15.11 7.88 5.81
C LEU A 161 15.14 7.37 4.36
N ILE A 162 15.11 8.30 3.41
CA ILE A 162 15.39 8.05 2.00
C ILE A 162 16.58 8.91 1.59
N SER A 163 17.66 8.27 1.15
CA SER A 163 18.86 8.97 0.67
C SER A 163 19.05 8.75 -0.83
N ARG A 164 19.32 9.84 -1.55
CA ARG A 164 19.71 9.85 -2.97
C ARG A 164 21.06 10.55 -3.17
N ASP A 165 21.92 10.52 -2.14
CA ASP A 165 23.23 11.17 -2.19
C ASP A 165 24.26 10.37 -3.00
N PHE A 166 23.97 9.11 -3.29
CA PHE A 166 24.80 8.24 -4.12
C PHE A 166 24.29 8.24 -5.56
N ASP A 167 25.20 8.35 -6.52
CA ASP A 167 24.83 8.29 -7.93
C ASP A 167 24.19 6.94 -8.26
N ASP A 168 23.10 7.00 -9.03
CA ASP A 168 22.28 5.85 -9.47
C ASP A 168 21.70 4.98 -8.35
N LEU A 169 21.86 5.32 -7.07
CA LEU A 169 21.44 4.51 -5.93
C LEU A 169 20.52 5.30 -5.00
N THR A 170 19.37 4.70 -4.66
CA THR A 170 18.49 5.17 -3.59
C THR A 170 18.55 4.22 -2.41
N LEU A 171 18.89 4.73 -1.23
CA LEU A 171 18.87 3.98 0.03
C LEU A 171 17.58 4.26 0.80
N HIS A 172 16.97 3.21 1.32
CA HIS A 172 15.78 3.24 2.15
C HIS A 172 16.09 2.64 3.51
N LEU A 173 15.70 3.32 4.59
CA LEU A 173 15.73 2.79 5.95
C LEU A 173 14.47 3.24 6.68
N GLY A 174 13.86 2.38 7.49
CA GLY A 174 12.72 2.77 8.28
C GLY A 174 12.34 1.78 9.38
N ARG A 175 11.60 2.28 10.36
CA ARG A 175 10.99 1.50 11.43
C ARG A 175 9.64 2.10 11.77
N VAL A 176 8.61 1.25 11.82
CA VAL A 176 7.25 1.61 12.20
C VAL A 176 6.79 0.77 13.39
N ASP A 177 5.89 1.30 14.21
CA ASP A 177 5.45 0.66 15.47
C ASP A 177 3.93 0.54 15.59
N LYS A 178 3.18 1.41 14.90
CA LYS A 178 1.72 1.36 14.86
C LYS A 178 1.19 1.52 13.44
N VAL A 179 -0.05 1.11 13.25
CA VAL A 179 -0.78 1.22 11.98
C VAL A 179 -2.17 1.80 12.22
N LYS A 180 -2.60 2.71 11.34
CA LYS A 180 -3.99 3.10 11.17
C LYS A 180 -4.51 2.38 9.93
N GLN A 181 -5.34 1.35 10.12
CA GLN A 181 -5.89 0.58 9.01
C GLN A 181 -6.82 1.42 8.14
N ARG A 182 -7.00 1.06 6.87
CA ARG A 182 -7.81 1.81 5.89
C ARG A 182 -9.25 2.11 6.37
N ASP A 183 -9.82 1.22 7.16
CA ASP A 183 -11.17 1.21 7.74
C ASP A 183 -11.18 1.37 9.27
N SER A 184 -10.19 2.05 9.84
CA SER A 184 -10.12 2.32 11.29
C SER A 184 -9.64 3.74 11.58
N ALA A 185 -10.20 4.37 12.62
CA ALA A 185 -9.70 5.65 13.15
C ALA A 185 -8.53 5.45 14.14
N ASP A 186 -8.37 4.23 14.66
CA ASP A 186 -7.48 3.91 15.78
C ASP A 186 -6.02 3.78 15.34
N SER A 187 -5.12 3.86 16.31
CA SER A 187 -3.70 3.55 16.13
C SER A 187 -3.43 2.18 16.74
N GLU A 188 -3.31 1.18 15.89
CA GLU A 188 -3.29 -0.24 16.24
C GLU A 188 -1.87 -0.81 16.22
N GLU A 189 -1.67 -1.94 16.91
CA GLU A 189 -0.43 -2.70 16.83
C GLU A 189 -0.30 -3.45 15.51
N LEU A 190 0.94 -3.79 15.17
CA LEU A 190 1.26 -4.48 13.94
C LEU A 190 0.88 -5.96 14.07
N THR A 191 0.27 -6.50 13.01
CA THR A 191 -0.14 -7.91 12.93
C THR A 191 0.31 -8.49 11.60
N THR A 192 0.06 -9.78 11.40
CA THR A 192 0.17 -10.41 10.08
C THR A 192 -1.15 -10.33 9.31
N MET A 193 -1.08 -10.48 8.00
CA MET A 193 -2.29 -10.66 7.20
C MET A 193 -2.77 -12.11 7.27
N ALA A 194 -4.06 -12.30 7.59
CA ALA A 194 -4.66 -13.61 7.86
C ALA A 194 -4.51 -14.65 6.73
N GLN A 195 -4.50 -14.21 5.47
CA GLN A 195 -4.39 -15.06 4.27
C GLN A 195 -5.27 -16.32 4.33
N VAL A 196 -6.60 -16.12 4.34
CA VAL A 196 -7.58 -17.22 4.41
C VAL A 196 -7.39 -18.13 5.65
N GLY A 197 -6.76 -17.59 6.69
CA GLY A 197 -6.49 -18.28 7.96
C GLY A 197 -5.12 -18.94 8.08
N ALA A 198 -4.25 -18.80 7.07
CA ALA A 198 -2.87 -19.29 7.15
C ALA A 198 -2.07 -18.62 8.27
N TRP A 199 -2.42 -17.39 8.65
CA TRP A 199 -1.74 -16.65 9.72
C TRP A 199 -2.71 -16.06 10.74
N SER A 200 -2.26 -15.97 12.00
CA SER A 200 -3.03 -15.35 13.07
C SER A 200 -2.93 -13.83 13.05
N THR A 201 -4.07 -13.16 13.12
CA THR A 201 -4.17 -11.71 13.31
C THR A 201 -4.32 -11.29 14.77
N ALA A 202 -4.46 -12.26 15.68
CA ALA A 202 -4.68 -12.01 17.11
C ALA A 202 -3.37 -11.78 17.89
N ILE A 203 -2.23 -11.98 17.24
CA ILE A 203 -0.91 -11.82 17.85
C ILE A 203 -0.29 -10.56 17.30
N HIS A 204 0.22 -9.71 18.20
CA HIS A 204 0.75 -8.40 17.89
C HIS A 204 2.29 -8.34 17.99
N SER A 205 2.87 -7.49 17.16
CA SER A 205 4.29 -7.14 17.15
C SER A 205 4.48 -5.66 17.47
N ASP A 206 5.57 -5.36 18.16
CA ASP A 206 5.91 -4.02 18.63
C ASP A 206 6.52 -3.15 17.53
N SER A 207 7.11 -3.76 16.49
CA SER A 207 7.74 -3.01 15.43
C SER A 207 7.93 -3.77 14.12
N TYR A 208 8.03 -3.00 13.04
CA TYR A 208 8.47 -3.45 11.74
C TYR A 208 9.62 -2.59 11.24
N THR A 209 10.80 -3.19 11.11
CA THR A 209 12.01 -2.52 10.60
C THR A 209 12.23 -2.96 9.16
N TYR A 210 12.57 -2.03 8.28
CA TYR A 210 12.82 -2.31 6.87
C TYR A 210 13.94 -1.43 6.32
N GLY A 211 14.61 -1.93 5.29
CA GLY A 211 15.61 -1.18 4.57
C GLY A 211 15.97 -1.84 3.25
N GLY A 212 16.60 -1.09 2.36
CA GLY A 212 16.96 -1.60 1.05
C GLY A 212 17.60 -0.56 0.16
N VAL A 213 18.05 -1.04 -1.00
CA VAL A 213 18.66 -0.23 -2.04
C VAL A 213 17.96 -0.48 -3.37
N ASP A 214 17.73 0.58 -4.11
CA ASP A 214 17.37 0.55 -5.53
C ASP A 214 18.52 1.16 -6.32
N TYR A 215 19.12 0.37 -7.20
CA TYR A 215 20.30 0.74 -8.00
C TYR A 215 19.93 0.75 -9.50
N GLN A 216 20.27 1.82 -10.20
CA GLN A 216 19.99 2.04 -11.61
C GLN A 216 21.30 2.09 -12.43
N PRO A 217 22.01 0.96 -12.60
CA PRO A 217 23.29 0.93 -13.31
C PRO A 217 23.21 1.37 -14.78
N LEU A 218 22.01 1.32 -15.38
CA LEU A 218 21.71 1.76 -16.74
C LEU A 218 20.34 2.45 -16.73
N ALA A 219 20.11 3.35 -17.69
CA ALA A 219 18.85 4.12 -17.78
C ALA A 219 17.57 3.25 -17.75
N ASP A 220 17.60 2.06 -18.38
CA ASP A 220 16.46 1.15 -18.45
C ASP A 220 16.56 -0.08 -17.53
N LEU A 221 17.58 -0.18 -16.66
CA LEU A 221 17.77 -1.30 -15.73
C LEU A 221 17.73 -0.82 -14.29
N THR A 222 16.81 -1.36 -13.49
CA THR A 222 16.77 -1.19 -12.04
C THR A 222 16.98 -2.55 -11.36
N LEU A 223 17.91 -2.58 -10.41
CA LEU A 223 18.15 -3.70 -9.51
C LEU A 223 17.77 -3.26 -8.09
N SER A 224 17.01 -4.09 -7.38
CA SER A 224 16.52 -3.77 -6.04
C SER A 224 16.89 -4.86 -5.06
N ALA A 225 17.30 -4.49 -3.85
CA ALA A 225 17.54 -5.43 -2.76
C ALA A 225 17.01 -4.84 -1.45
N HIS A 226 16.03 -5.49 -0.84
CA HIS A 226 15.36 -5.01 0.38
C HIS A 226 15.29 -6.13 1.43
N ALA A 227 15.30 -5.76 2.69
CA ALA A 227 15.10 -6.65 3.83
C ALA A 227 14.17 -5.99 4.86
N SER A 228 13.45 -6.81 5.61
CA SER A 228 12.58 -6.34 6.68
C SER A 228 12.43 -7.37 7.79
N GLU A 229 12.05 -6.92 8.97
CA GLU A 229 11.72 -7.76 10.11
C GLU A 229 10.46 -7.24 10.80
N LEU A 230 9.50 -8.14 11.01
CA LEU A 230 8.42 -7.97 11.98
C LEU A 230 8.89 -8.60 13.29
N GLU A 231 9.11 -7.77 14.30
CA GLU A 231 9.80 -8.14 15.53
C GLU A 231 9.13 -9.32 16.24
N GLY A 232 9.88 -10.41 16.43
CA GLY A 232 9.41 -11.65 17.06
C GLY A 232 8.53 -12.56 16.18
N PHE A 233 8.38 -12.24 14.89
CA PHE A 233 7.53 -12.98 13.96
C PHE A 233 8.39 -13.56 12.82
N TYR A 234 8.79 -12.71 11.87
CA TYR A 234 9.52 -13.13 10.68
C TYR A 234 10.47 -12.05 10.18
N ARG A 235 11.48 -12.49 9.45
CA ARG A 235 12.30 -11.65 8.57
C ARG A 235 12.00 -11.98 7.12
N ARG A 236 12.08 -10.98 6.25
CA ARG A 236 11.89 -11.12 4.81
C ARG A 236 13.02 -10.48 4.03
N THR A 237 13.31 -11.02 2.86
CA THR A 237 14.17 -10.39 1.87
C THR A 237 13.47 -10.31 0.52
N TYR A 238 13.87 -9.34 -0.28
CA TYR A 238 13.39 -9.10 -1.62
C TYR A 238 14.57 -8.79 -2.54
N LEU A 239 14.60 -9.44 -3.70
CA LEU A 239 15.47 -9.11 -4.82
C LEU A 239 14.60 -8.82 -6.04
N GLY A 240 14.86 -7.70 -6.70
CA GLY A 240 14.12 -7.24 -7.86
C GLY A 240 15.02 -6.94 -9.04
N LEU A 241 14.57 -7.27 -10.23
CA LEU A 241 15.12 -6.79 -11.50
C LEU A 241 13.97 -6.23 -12.33
N LYS A 242 14.14 -5.00 -12.82
CA LYS A 242 13.25 -4.39 -13.79
C LYS A 242 14.08 -3.92 -14.98
N TYR A 243 13.75 -4.42 -16.15
CA TYR A 243 14.44 -4.07 -17.38
C TYR A 243 13.47 -3.71 -18.50
N SER A 244 13.92 -2.82 -19.37
CA SER A 244 13.13 -2.21 -20.41
C SER A 244 13.99 -2.07 -21.66
N LEU A 245 13.48 -2.46 -22.81
CA LEU A 245 14.24 -2.49 -24.05
C LEU A 245 13.38 -1.94 -25.20
N PRO A 246 13.77 -0.81 -25.82
CA PRO A 246 13.22 -0.43 -27.10
C PRO A 246 13.42 -1.57 -28.11
N LEU A 247 12.34 -2.08 -28.70
CA LEU A 247 12.36 -3.22 -29.62
C LEU A 247 11.39 -2.97 -30.77
N GLY A 248 11.95 -2.66 -31.94
CA GLY A 248 11.17 -2.26 -33.12
C GLY A 248 10.37 -0.98 -32.85
N PRO A 249 9.08 -0.92 -33.25
CA PRO A 249 8.23 0.25 -33.03
C PRO A 249 7.70 0.38 -31.58
N GLY A 250 8.10 -0.52 -30.68
CA GLY A 250 7.58 -0.61 -29.32
C GLY A 250 8.66 -0.82 -28.27
N LYS A 251 8.23 -1.24 -27.07
CA LYS A 251 9.09 -1.44 -25.90
C LYS A 251 8.78 -2.79 -25.26
N ALA A 252 9.76 -3.68 -25.27
CA ALA A 252 9.73 -4.89 -24.45
C ALA A 252 10.12 -4.55 -23.01
N PHE A 253 9.56 -5.26 -22.04
CA PHE A 253 9.95 -5.12 -20.65
C PHE A 253 9.88 -6.45 -19.92
N THR A 254 10.67 -6.55 -18.86
CA THR A 254 10.63 -7.65 -17.91
C THR A 254 10.77 -7.13 -16.50
N GLU A 255 10.10 -7.76 -15.57
CA GLU A 255 10.28 -7.56 -14.15
C GLU A 255 10.23 -8.90 -13.42
N ILE A 256 11.25 -9.17 -12.62
CA ILE A 256 11.40 -10.40 -11.84
C ILE A 256 11.58 -10.00 -10.39
N ARG A 257 10.78 -10.64 -9.53
CA ARG A 257 10.71 -10.38 -8.09
C ARG A 257 10.93 -11.71 -7.36
N HIS A 258 11.89 -11.74 -6.46
CA HIS A 258 12.16 -12.88 -5.61
C HIS A 258 12.04 -12.47 -4.14
N PHE A 259 11.22 -13.19 -3.38
CA PHE A 259 11.00 -12.96 -1.96
C PHE A 259 11.40 -14.20 -1.17
N THR A 260 11.91 -14.00 0.04
CA THR A 260 12.03 -15.07 1.04
C THR A 260 11.50 -14.58 2.37
N ALA A 261 10.99 -15.50 3.19
CA ALA A 261 10.67 -15.26 4.58
C ALA A 261 11.15 -16.41 5.46
N ARG A 262 11.58 -16.09 6.68
CA ARG A 262 11.92 -17.03 7.74
C ARG A 262 11.44 -16.51 9.08
N GLU A 263 11.07 -17.40 10.00
CA GLU A 263 10.76 -16.99 11.38
C GLU A 263 12.00 -16.37 12.05
N THR A 264 11.76 -15.51 13.03
CA THR A 264 12.83 -14.86 13.79
C THR A 264 12.38 -14.53 15.21
N GLY A 265 13.34 -14.33 16.11
CA GLY A 265 13.08 -14.03 17.52
C GLY A 265 12.27 -15.14 18.18
N ALA A 266 11.13 -14.78 18.78
CA ALA A 266 10.26 -15.71 19.49
C ALA A 266 9.35 -16.55 18.58
N ALA A 267 9.39 -16.35 17.25
CA ALA A 267 8.55 -17.07 16.28
C ALA A 267 7.06 -17.12 16.70
N ARG A 268 6.50 -15.97 17.07
CA ARG A 268 5.18 -15.88 17.75
C ARG A 268 4.00 -16.42 16.93
N ILE A 269 4.16 -16.58 15.62
CA ILE A 269 3.14 -17.13 14.71
C ILE A 269 3.46 -18.55 14.24
N GLY A 270 4.46 -19.20 14.85
CA GLY A 270 4.95 -20.51 14.45
C GLY A 270 6.00 -20.44 13.34
N GLU A 271 6.12 -21.54 12.61
CA GLU A 271 7.03 -21.69 11.49
C GLU A 271 6.69 -20.70 10.36
N VAL A 272 7.73 -20.14 9.74
CA VAL A 272 7.62 -19.34 8.53
C VAL A 272 8.72 -19.82 7.59
N ASP A 273 8.36 -20.54 6.53
CA ASP A 273 9.30 -20.92 5.48
C ASP A 273 8.62 -20.75 4.14
N ASN A 274 8.84 -19.60 3.51
CA ASN A 274 8.39 -19.40 2.15
C ASN A 274 9.42 -18.68 1.30
N ARG A 275 9.44 -19.04 0.03
CA ARG A 275 10.17 -18.38 -1.05
C ARG A 275 9.23 -18.17 -2.23
N VAL A 276 9.23 -16.99 -2.81
CA VAL A 276 8.34 -16.64 -3.93
C VAL A 276 9.16 -16.09 -5.07
N ILE A 277 9.02 -16.69 -6.25
CA ILE A 277 9.43 -16.07 -7.51
C ILE A 277 8.18 -15.55 -8.20
N SER A 278 8.19 -14.32 -8.68
CA SER A 278 7.10 -13.69 -9.42
C SER A 278 7.68 -12.92 -10.60
N SER A 279 7.22 -13.23 -11.81
CA SER A 279 7.76 -12.71 -13.05
C SER A 279 6.68 -12.04 -13.89
N ASN A 280 7.06 -11.02 -14.65
CA ASN A 280 6.19 -10.36 -15.61
C ASN A 280 7.01 -9.96 -16.83
N PHE A 281 6.56 -10.38 -18.01
CA PHE A 281 7.14 -10.05 -19.29
C PHE A 281 6.08 -9.40 -20.15
N GLY A 282 6.45 -8.44 -20.98
CA GLY A 282 5.47 -7.84 -21.87
C GLY A 282 6.06 -6.95 -22.94
N TYR A 283 5.15 -6.44 -23.75
CA TYR A 283 5.43 -5.57 -24.88
C TYR A 283 4.40 -4.46 -24.96
N GLN A 284 4.86 -3.25 -25.24
CA GLN A 284 4.03 -2.07 -25.43
C GLN A 284 4.21 -1.53 -26.85
N LEU A 285 3.10 -1.29 -27.54
CA LEU A 285 3.04 -0.77 -28.90
C LEU A 285 1.87 0.20 -29.05
N GLY A 286 2.16 1.47 -29.30
CA GLY A 286 1.14 2.52 -29.33
C GLY A 286 0.36 2.54 -28.00
N GLY A 287 -0.98 2.47 -28.08
CA GLY A 287 -1.86 2.42 -26.91
C GLY A 287 -1.95 1.05 -26.26
N HIS A 288 -1.43 -0.01 -26.89
CA HIS A 288 -1.56 -1.38 -26.40
C HIS A 288 -0.38 -1.79 -25.51
N ARG A 289 -0.67 -2.49 -24.41
CA ARG A 289 0.33 -3.18 -23.61
C ARG A 289 -0.16 -4.58 -23.26
N PHE A 290 0.62 -5.58 -23.63
CA PHE A 290 0.36 -6.98 -23.27
C PHE A 290 1.43 -7.44 -22.29
N SER A 291 1.03 -8.13 -21.24
CA SER A 291 1.97 -8.71 -20.30
C SER A 291 1.45 -9.99 -19.67
N GLY A 292 2.34 -10.75 -19.07
CA GLY A 292 1.98 -11.93 -18.30
C GLY A 292 3.22 -12.56 -17.70
N GLY A 293 3.00 -13.59 -16.90
CA GLY A 293 4.09 -14.33 -16.30
C GLY A 293 3.64 -15.36 -15.30
N TYR A 294 4.61 -15.80 -14.51
CA TYR A 294 4.48 -16.91 -13.60
C TYR A 294 4.89 -16.49 -12.20
N GLN A 295 4.19 -17.05 -11.21
CA GLN A 295 4.51 -16.95 -9.81
C GLN A 295 4.45 -18.33 -9.15
N LYS A 296 5.35 -18.61 -8.21
CA LYS A 296 5.28 -19.81 -7.35
C LYS A 296 5.65 -19.43 -5.93
N VAL A 297 4.79 -19.80 -4.99
CA VAL A 297 5.12 -19.89 -3.58
C VAL A 297 5.66 -21.30 -3.34
N ALA A 298 6.83 -21.41 -2.74
CA ALA A 298 7.44 -22.68 -2.37
C ALA A 298 7.97 -22.60 -0.92
N GLY A 299 8.17 -23.75 -0.30
CA GLY A 299 8.45 -23.87 1.14
C GLY A 299 7.21 -24.33 1.90
N ASP A 300 7.37 -24.50 3.20
CA ASP A 300 6.39 -25.19 4.05
C ASP A 300 5.28 -24.26 4.56
N THR A 301 5.27 -22.98 4.16
CA THR A 301 4.23 -22.02 4.56
C THR A 301 3.76 -21.13 3.41
N ALA A 302 2.57 -20.53 3.57
CA ALA A 302 2.09 -19.46 2.69
C ALA A 302 3.04 -18.25 2.70
N TYR A 303 2.90 -17.35 1.72
CA TYR A 303 3.56 -16.04 1.78
C TYR A 303 3.22 -15.34 3.10
N VAL A 304 4.09 -14.51 3.67
CA VAL A 304 3.75 -13.74 4.89
C VAL A 304 3.99 -12.25 4.68
N TYR A 305 3.09 -11.41 5.21
CA TYR A 305 3.18 -9.95 5.13
C TYR A 305 2.35 -9.27 6.22
N LEU A 306 2.57 -7.96 6.38
CA LEU A 306 1.92 -7.12 7.38
C LEU A 306 0.40 -7.08 7.21
N GLY A 307 -0.31 -7.03 8.33
CA GLY A 307 -1.75 -6.93 8.38
C GLY A 307 -2.27 -5.69 7.66
N GLY A 308 -3.20 -5.90 6.72
CA GLY A 308 -3.89 -4.85 6.00
C GLY A 308 -3.12 -4.22 4.84
N THR A 309 -1.82 -4.49 4.66
CA THR A 309 -1.04 -3.99 3.51
C THR A 309 -1.46 -4.68 2.20
N ASP A 310 -1.18 -4.05 1.06
CA ASP A 310 -1.14 -4.77 -0.22
C ASP A 310 0.17 -5.60 -0.27
N THR A 311 0.28 -6.51 -1.23
CA THR A 311 1.53 -7.20 -1.55
C THR A 311 2.25 -6.54 -2.73
N TYR A 312 3.46 -7.02 -3.00
CA TYR A 312 4.24 -6.63 -4.18
C TYR A 312 4.31 -7.80 -5.19
N LEU A 313 3.29 -8.65 -5.23
CA LEU A 313 3.16 -9.79 -6.13
C LEU A 313 2.39 -9.40 -7.40
N PHE A 314 2.78 -9.92 -8.58
CA PHE A 314 2.03 -9.65 -9.82
C PHE A 314 0.68 -10.37 -9.88
N SER A 315 0.56 -11.48 -9.15
CA SER A 315 -0.65 -12.28 -9.09
C SER A 315 -1.74 -11.60 -8.25
N GLU A 316 -1.42 -10.64 -7.38
CA GLU A 316 -2.42 -10.02 -6.54
C GLU A 316 -3.49 -9.31 -7.38
N GLN A 317 -4.73 -9.75 -7.20
CA GLN A 317 -5.90 -9.22 -7.88
C GLN A 317 -6.80 -8.47 -6.91
N GLN A 318 -8.02 -8.18 -7.34
CA GLN A 318 -8.95 -7.36 -6.61
C GLN A 318 -9.59 -8.11 -5.44
N ALA A 319 -9.83 -9.42 -5.59
CA ALA A 319 -10.41 -10.27 -4.56
C ALA A 319 -9.41 -11.23 -3.92
N TYR A 320 -8.54 -11.87 -4.70
CA TYR A 320 -7.58 -12.88 -4.26
C TYR A 320 -6.12 -12.44 -4.47
N THR A 321 -5.21 -13.02 -3.69
CA THR A 321 -3.77 -12.68 -3.71
C THR A 321 -2.92 -13.71 -4.46
N PHE A 322 -3.38 -14.97 -4.54
CA PHE A 322 -2.63 -16.10 -5.11
C PHE A 322 -1.24 -16.28 -4.48
N SER A 323 -1.22 -16.37 -3.15
CA SER A 323 0.00 -16.39 -2.34
C SER A 323 -0.02 -17.46 -1.25
N LEU A 324 -0.87 -18.49 -1.40
CA LEU A 324 -0.98 -19.59 -0.45
C LEU A 324 0.19 -20.58 -0.61
N GLN A 325 0.33 -21.49 0.35
CA GLN A 325 1.41 -22.49 0.34
C GLN A 325 1.33 -23.33 -0.94
N ASP A 326 2.50 -23.58 -1.53
CA ASP A 326 2.67 -24.27 -2.80
C ASP A 326 1.94 -23.72 -4.03
N GLU A 327 1.24 -22.59 -3.89
CA GLU A 327 0.48 -22.05 -5.01
C GLU A 327 1.39 -21.63 -6.16
N ARG A 328 1.11 -22.18 -7.35
CA ARG A 328 1.65 -21.65 -8.61
C ARG A 328 0.56 -20.88 -9.34
N ALA A 329 0.88 -19.68 -9.82
CA ALA A 329 -0.06 -18.79 -10.46
C ALA A 329 0.48 -18.29 -11.81
N TRP A 330 -0.35 -18.42 -12.84
CA TRP A 330 -0.14 -17.82 -14.15
C TRP A 330 -0.99 -16.56 -14.27
N HIS A 331 -0.40 -15.46 -14.72
CA HIS A 331 -1.13 -14.21 -14.92
C HIS A 331 -0.96 -13.68 -16.34
N ALA A 332 -2.01 -13.04 -16.83
CA ALA A 332 -2.05 -12.31 -18.08
C ALA A 332 -2.73 -10.95 -17.86
N ARG A 333 -2.25 -9.95 -18.57
CA ARG A 333 -2.72 -8.58 -18.50
C ARG A 333 -2.71 -7.93 -19.88
N TYR A 334 -3.75 -7.15 -20.14
CA TYR A 334 -3.84 -6.26 -21.27
C TYR A 334 -4.25 -4.88 -20.78
N ASP A 335 -3.51 -3.85 -21.20
CA ASP A 335 -3.87 -2.45 -20.99
C ASP A 335 -4.05 -1.75 -22.34
N PHE A 336 -4.98 -0.80 -22.38
CA PHE A 336 -5.19 0.07 -23.54
C PHE A 336 -5.35 1.54 -23.12
N ASP A 337 -4.56 2.41 -23.76
CA ASP A 337 -4.66 3.86 -23.67
C ASP A 337 -5.38 4.43 -24.90
N PHE A 338 -6.61 4.90 -24.68
CA PHE A 338 -7.47 5.46 -25.73
C PHE A 338 -7.04 6.86 -26.18
N ALA A 339 -6.00 7.47 -25.58
CA ALA A 339 -5.39 8.68 -26.13
C ALA A 339 -4.95 8.46 -27.59
N THR A 340 -4.52 7.25 -27.94
CA THR A 340 -4.17 6.87 -29.31
C THR A 340 -5.35 6.84 -30.29
N LEU A 341 -6.58 6.82 -29.78
CA LEU A 341 -7.82 6.94 -30.55
C LEU A 341 -8.48 8.31 -30.37
N GLY A 342 -7.78 9.30 -29.81
CA GLY A 342 -8.30 10.65 -29.61
C GLY A 342 -9.20 10.83 -28.39
N VAL A 343 -9.22 9.87 -27.45
CA VAL A 343 -9.97 9.97 -26.18
C VAL A 343 -8.99 9.98 -25.00
N PRO A 344 -8.21 11.06 -24.80
CA PRO A 344 -7.23 11.12 -23.74
C PRO A 344 -7.91 11.06 -22.37
N GLY A 345 -7.27 10.36 -21.43
CA GLY A 345 -7.77 10.12 -20.09
C GLY A 345 -8.63 8.87 -19.94
N LEU A 346 -9.06 8.22 -21.03
CA LEU A 346 -9.75 6.94 -20.99
C LEU A 346 -8.74 5.78 -21.08
N THR A 347 -8.85 4.84 -20.15
CA THR A 347 -7.97 3.67 -20.05
C THR A 347 -8.77 2.42 -19.73
N PHE A 348 -8.32 1.30 -20.27
CA PHE A 348 -8.88 -0.02 -20.01
C PHE A 348 -7.77 -0.99 -19.57
N THR A 349 -8.06 -1.80 -18.56
CA THR A 349 -7.20 -2.88 -18.11
C THR A 349 -8.02 -4.16 -17.94
N LEU A 350 -7.55 -5.25 -18.52
CA LEU A 350 -8.03 -6.61 -18.30
C LEU A 350 -6.92 -7.44 -17.68
N ARG A 351 -7.23 -8.16 -16.60
CA ARG A 351 -6.31 -9.09 -15.94
C ARG A 351 -6.98 -10.43 -15.75
N TYR A 352 -6.19 -11.49 -15.84
CA TYR A 352 -6.60 -12.85 -15.52
C TYR A 352 -5.47 -13.54 -14.77
N VAL A 353 -5.80 -14.19 -13.66
CA VAL A 353 -4.88 -15.03 -12.89
C VAL A 353 -5.52 -16.37 -12.65
N LYS A 354 -4.74 -17.44 -12.78
CA LYS A 354 -5.12 -18.80 -12.42
C LYS A 354 -4.04 -19.40 -11.53
N GLY A 355 -4.44 -19.81 -10.33
CA GLY A 355 -3.64 -20.52 -9.34
C GLY A 355 -4.06 -21.98 -9.21
N ASP A 356 -3.09 -22.88 -9.01
CA ASP A 356 -3.30 -24.28 -8.67
C ASP A 356 -2.12 -24.82 -7.81
N ASP A 357 -2.20 -26.10 -7.42
CA ASP A 357 -1.30 -26.78 -6.47
C ASP A 357 -1.26 -26.14 -5.07
N VAL A 358 -2.37 -25.56 -4.61
CA VAL A 358 -2.42 -24.97 -3.27
C VAL A 358 -2.45 -26.08 -2.21
N ASP A 359 -1.46 -26.09 -1.32
CA ASP A 359 -1.55 -26.88 -0.09
C ASP A 359 -2.57 -26.23 0.86
N VAL A 360 -3.64 -26.97 1.13
CA VAL A 360 -4.77 -26.52 1.95
C VAL A 360 -4.63 -26.83 3.44
N SER A 361 -3.50 -27.39 3.88
CA SER A 361 -3.22 -27.80 5.27
C SER A 361 -3.45 -26.67 6.28
N HIS A 362 -3.10 -25.44 5.90
CA HIS A 362 -3.18 -24.25 6.75
C HIS A 362 -4.32 -23.29 6.33
N VAL A 363 -5.25 -23.72 5.47
CA VAL A 363 -6.38 -22.90 5.04
C VAL A 363 -7.62 -23.19 5.92
N SER A 364 -8.21 -22.15 6.50
CA SER A 364 -9.23 -22.29 7.55
C SER A 364 -10.68 -22.40 7.05
N THR A 365 -10.91 -22.41 5.74
CA THR A 365 -12.27 -22.46 5.20
C THR A 365 -12.90 -23.84 5.32
N ARG A 366 -14.24 -23.89 5.26
CA ARG A 366 -14.98 -25.16 5.18
C ARG A 366 -14.64 -25.96 3.93
N LYS A 367 -14.43 -25.30 2.79
CA LYS A 367 -14.08 -25.98 1.54
C LYS A 367 -12.67 -26.60 1.61
N ALA A 368 -11.70 -25.87 2.13
CA ALA A 368 -10.36 -26.40 2.37
C ALA A 368 -10.38 -27.59 3.34
N ALA A 369 -11.27 -27.59 4.35
CA ALA A 369 -11.45 -28.76 5.19
C ALA A 369 -11.94 -30.00 4.42
N LEU A 370 -12.82 -29.82 3.42
CA LEU A 370 -13.26 -30.92 2.54
C LEU A 370 -12.12 -31.43 1.64
N LEU A 371 -11.33 -30.52 1.06
CA LEU A 371 -10.17 -30.85 0.23
C LEU A 371 -9.13 -31.65 1.03
N ARG A 372 -8.81 -31.21 2.26
CA ARG A 372 -7.92 -31.96 3.18
C ARG A 372 -8.43 -33.37 3.47
N ALA A 373 -9.74 -33.54 3.67
CA ALA A 373 -10.32 -34.86 3.91
C ALA A 373 -10.26 -35.77 2.68
N ALA A 374 -10.27 -35.19 1.47
CA ALA A 374 -10.14 -35.91 0.20
C ALA A 374 -8.67 -36.13 -0.24
N GLY A 375 -7.71 -35.44 0.38
CA GLY A 375 -6.32 -35.43 -0.08
C GLY A 375 -6.15 -34.70 -1.41
N GLU A 376 -6.94 -33.65 -1.63
CA GLU A 376 -6.94 -32.85 -2.85
C GLU A 376 -6.33 -31.47 -2.64
N ASP A 377 -5.71 -30.94 -3.68
CA ASP A 377 -5.11 -29.59 -3.69
C ASP A 377 -6.13 -28.51 -4.04
N GLY A 378 -5.84 -27.28 -3.63
CA GLY A 378 -6.65 -26.11 -3.96
C GLY A 378 -6.29 -25.50 -5.32
N HIS A 379 -7.27 -24.85 -5.93
CA HIS A 379 -7.12 -24.05 -7.13
C HIS A 379 -8.08 -22.86 -7.13
N GLU A 380 -7.67 -21.78 -7.79
CA GLU A 380 -8.47 -20.56 -7.91
C GLU A 380 -8.18 -19.80 -9.20
N TRP A 381 -9.10 -18.94 -9.60
CA TRP A 381 -8.85 -17.99 -10.68
C TRP A 381 -9.63 -16.71 -10.45
N GLU A 382 -9.10 -15.61 -10.99
CA GLU A 382 -9.75 -14.31 -10.95
C GLU A 382 -9.55 -13.57 -12.28
N ARG A 383 -10.64 -13.02 -12.80
CA ARG A 383 -10.64 -12.06 -13.90
C ARG A 383 -11.01 -10.69 -13.36
N THR A 384 -10.18 -9.68 -13.61
CA THR A 384 -10.44 -8.28 -13.25
C THR A 384 -10.53 -7.42 -14.49
N THR A 385 -11.53 -6.55 -14.58
CA THR A 385 -11.67 -5.52 -15.60
C THR A 385 -11.72 -4.15 -14.93
N ASP A 386 -10.85 -3.23 -15.34
CA ASP A 386 -10.87 -1.82 -14.90
C ASP A 386 -11.10 -0.92 -16.11
N LEU A 387 -12.07 -0.01 -16.01
CA LEU A 387 -12.30 1.07 -16.96
C LEU A 387 -12.23 2.39 -16.20
N ALA A 388 -11.32 3.29 -16.60
CA ALA A 388 -11.13 4.56 -15.94
C ALA A 388 -11.10 5.72 -16.94
N TYR A 389 -11.78 6.82 -16.59
CA TYR A 389 -11.77 8.06 -17.35
C TYR A 389 -11.45 9.24 -16.45
N VAL A 390 -10.48 10.07 -16.84
CA VAL A 390 -10.17 11.35 -16.18
C VAL A 390 -10.39 12.49 -17.16
N ILE A 391 -11.23 13.46 -16.78
CA ILE A 391 -11.48 14.65 -17.59
C ILE A 391 -10.19 15.48 -17.65
N GLN A 392 -9.72 15.74 -18.88
CA GLN A 392 -8.42 16.36 -19.13
C GLN A 392 -8.44 17.90 -19.12
N SER A 393 -9.60 18.53 -19.38
CA SER A 393 -9.74 19.97 -19.54
C SER A 393 -11.14 20.48 -19.17
N GLY A 394 -11.29 21.81 -19.09
CA GLY A 394 -12.56 22.46 -18.74
C GLY A 394 -12.82 22.52 -17.23
N PRO A 395 -14.04 22.94 -16.82
CA PRO A 395 -14.39 23.18 -15.41
C PRO A 395 -14.29 21.94 -14.51
N LEU A 396 -14.44 20.75 -15.09
CA LEU A 396 -14.37 19.47 -14.38
C LEU A 396 -13.03 18.75 -14.58
N LYS A 397 -11.98 19.46 -15.03
CA LYS A 397 -10.63 18.88 -15.14
C LYS A 397 -10.25 18.19 -13.83
N ASN A 398 -9.67 16.98 -13.93
CA ASN A 398 -9.32 16.06 -12.83
C ASN A 398 -10.51 15.31 -12.18
N LEU A 399 -11.74 15.47 -12.67
CA LEU A 399 -12.81 14.55 -12.31
C LEU A 399 -12.53 13.18 -12.93
N GLY A 400 -12.40 12.18 -12.07
CA GLY A 400 -12.14 10.79 -12.40
C GLY A 400 -13.36 9.92 -12.16
N LEU A 401 -13.64 9.03 -13.10
CA LEU A 401 -14.61 7.94 -12.95
C LEU A 401 -13.88 6.63 -13.18
N ARG A 402 -14.02 5.67 -12.27
CA ARG A 402 -13.45 4.35 -12.41
C ARG A 402 -14.47 3.28 -12.03
N TRP A 403 -14.71 2.36 -12.95
CA TRP A 403 -15.40 1.11 -12.67
C TRP A 403 -14.41 -0.04 -12.66
N ARG A 404 -14.51 -0.87 -11.64
CA ARG A 404 -13.71 -2.09 -11.49
C ARG A 404 -14.64 -3.27 -11.28
N ASN A 405 -14.47 -4.33 -12.05
CA ASN A 405 -15.21 -5.57 -11.94
C ASN A 405 -14.25 -6.72 -11.68
N ALA A 406 -14.59 -7.64 -10.79
CA ALA A 406 -13.87 -8.88 -10.60
C ALA A 406 -14.84 -10.07 -10.57
N THR A 407 -14.44 -11.17 -11.20
CA THR A 407 -15.07 -12.48 -11.09
C THR A 407 -14.00 -13.44 -10.62
N ALA A 408 -14.17 -13.98 -9.43
CA ALA A 408 -13.20 -14.90 -8.83
C ALA A 408 -13.91 -16.19 -8.41
N ARG A 409 -13.27 -17.34 -8.64
CA ARG A 409 -13.81 -18.65 -8.29
C ARG A 409 -12.70 -19.52 -7.71
N SER A 410 -13.07 -20.37 -6.77
CA SER A 410 -12.13 -21.18 -6.01
C SER A 410 -12.80 -22.44 -5.46
N ASN A 411 -12.05 -23.54 -5.39
CA ASN A 411 -12.46 -24.74 -4.65
C ASN A 411 -12.06 -24.68 -3.17
N LEU A 412 -11.23 -23.73 -2.74
CA LEU A 412 -10.72 -23.62 -1.36
C LEU A 412 -11.29 -22.41 -0.60
N GLN A 413 -11.96 -21.48 -1.26
CA GLN A 413 -12.65 -20.35 -0.63
C GLN A 413 -13.93 -19.98 -1.38
N ASP A 414 -14.75 -19.09 -0.81
CA ASP A 414 -15.99 -18.65 -1.46
C ASP A 414 -15.65 -17.88 -2.74
N GLY A 415 -16.37 -18.20 -3.82
CA GLY A 415 -16.31 -17.45 -5.07
C GLY A 415 -16.86 -16.05 -4.86
N VAL A 416 -16.46 -15.09 -5.69
CA VAL A 416 -17.00 -13.73 -5.61
C VAL A 416 -17.25 -13.08 -6.97
N ASP A 417 -18.32 -12.29 -7.04
CA ASP A 417 -18.51 -11.29 -8.09
C ASP A 417 -18.48 -9.90 -7.44
N GLU A 418 -17.53 -9.07 -7.85
CA GLU A 418 -17.29 -7.78 -7.22
C GLU A 418 -17.37 -6.62 -8.21
N ASN A 419 -18.01 -5.52 -7.79
CA ASN A 419 -18.01 -4.25 -8.47
C ASN A 419 -17.55 -3.13 -7.53
N ARG A 420 -16.71 -2.24 -8.06
CA ARG A 420 -16.34 -0.98 -7.42
C ARG A 420 -16.62 0.15 -8.40
N VAL A 421 -17.36 1.15 -7.95
CA VAL A 421 -17.59 2.39 -8.71
C VAL A 421 -17.01 3.52 -7.88
N ILE A 422 -16.04 4.22 -8.46
CA ILE A 422 -15.27 5.25 -7.78
C ILE A 422 -15.38 6.53 -8.60
N VAL A 423 -15.82 7.60 -7.95
CA VAL A 423 -15.78 8.96 -8.51
C VAL A 423 -14.84 9.79 -7.65
N SER A 424 -13.82 10.37 -8.25
CA SER A 424 -12.81 11.15 -7.55
C SER A 424 -12.68 12.55 -8.14
N TYR A 425 -12.50 13.56 -7.31
CA TYR A 425 -12.16 14.90 -7.77
C TYR A 425 -11.00 15.45 -6.95
N GLU A 426 -9.97 15.94 -7.63
CA GLU A 426 -8.75 16.43 -7.01
C GLU A 426 -8.59 17.94 -7.22
N ILE A 427 -8.45 18.65 -6.11
CA ILE A 427 -8.24 20.10 -6.06
C ILE A 427 -6.87 20.34 -5.43
N GLY A 428 -5.93 20.87 -6.21
CA GLY A 428 -4.63 21.33 -5.70
C GLY A 428 -4.69 22.82 -5.38
N PHE A 429 -3.98 23.26 -4.34
CA PHE A 429 -3.87 24.66 -3.94
C PHE A 429 -2.55 24.97 -3.23
#